data_AF-A0A9X1UDH1-F1
#
_entry.id   AF-A0A9X1UDH1-F1
#
_cell.length_a   1.000
_cell.length_b   1.000
_cell.length_c   1.000
_cell.angle_alpha   90.00
_cell.angle_beta   90.00
_cell.angle_gamma   90.00
#
_symmetry.space_group_name_H-M   'P 1'
#
loop_
_entity.id
_entity.type
_entity.pdbx_description
1 polymer ?
#
loop_
_entity_poly.entity_id
_entity_poly.type
_entity_poly.pdbx_seq_one_letter_code
_entity_poly.pdbx_strand_id
1 'polypeptide(L)'
;MSGYIINNKGARAGLQTGTAIFDLAGRKVYELRGNDIYRLSGELVGHLLDTPGSDKRLDRHSQELLSVRGRPESIKLEKPAVPKRQPSASFAQAIRLRRMVPDTTSDRRKKE
;
A
#
# COMPACT_ATOMS: atom_id res chain seq x y z
N MET A 1 12.83 12.99 17.49
CA MET A 1 12.83 12.87 16.01
C MET A 1 11.88 11.78 15.60
N SER A 2 11.00 12.07 14.65
CA SER A 2 10.12 11.10 13.99
C SER A 2 10.43 11.08 12.50
N GLY A 3 10.29 9.92 11.88
CA GLY A 3 10.68 9.71 10.49
C GLY A 3 10.07 8.45 9.92
N TYR A 4 9.88 8.41 8.61
CA TYR A 4 9.37 7.21 7.97
C TYR A 4 10.49 6.21 7.76
N ILE A 5 10.16 4.93 7.95
CA ILE A 5 11.05 3.83 7.60
C ILE A 5 10.70 3.41 6.18
N ILE A 6 11.66 3.49 5.28
CA ILE A 6 11.50 3.17 3.86
C ILE A 6 12.26 1.87 3.58
N ASN A 7 11.63 0.93 2.90
CA ASN A 7 12.32 -0.27 2.44
C ASN A 7 13.24 0.05 1.23
N ASN A 8 14.10 -0.88 0.85
CA ASN A 8 14.95 -0.73 -0.33
C ASN A 8 14.17 -0.55 -1.66
N LYS A 9 12.88 -0.93 -1.69
CA LYS A 9 11.97 -0.72 -2.84
C LYS A 9 11.37 0.69 -2.86
N GLY A 10 11.71 1.54 -1.90
CA GLY A 10 11.18 2.90 -1.78
C GLY A 10 9.78 2.97 -1.16
N ALA A 11 9.23 1.87 -0.68
CA ALA A 11 7.92 1.82 -0.03
C ALA A 11 8.04 2.11 1.48
N ARG A 12 7.05 2.81 2.02
CA ARG A 12 6.95 3.09 3.47
C ARG A 12 6.60 1.79 4.19
N ALA A 13 7.50 1.38 5.05
CA ALA A 13 7.42 0.15 5.82
C ALA A 13 6.82 0.43 7.21
N GLY A 14 7.07 1.62 7.77
CA GLY A 14 6.51 2.01 9.06
C GLY A 14 6.87 3.44 9.44
N LEU A 15 6.48 3.84 10.65
CA LEU A 15 6.80 5.13 11.24
C LEU A 15 7.69 4.92 12.47
N GLN A 16 8.86 5.55 12.48
CA GLN A 16 9.69 5.62 13.66
C GLN A 16 9.34 6.88 14.47
N THR A 17 9.11 6.70 15.76
CA THR A 17 8.97 7.81 16.71
C THR A 17 9.90 7.55 17.90
N GLY A 18 11.02 8.29 17.96
CA GLY A 18 12.06 8.08 18.97
C GLY A 18 12.67 6.67 18.86
N THR A 19 12.51 5.87 19.92
CA THR A 19 12.97 4.48 20.02
C THR A 19 11.87 3.47 19.70
N ALA A 20 10.68 3.89 19.31
CA ALA A 20 9.57 3.01 18.98
C ALA A 20 9.28 3.02 17.48
N ILE A 21 9.00 1.85 16.92
CA ILE A 21 8.59 1.67 15.53
C ILE A 21 7.12 1.24 15.51
N PHE A 22 6.35 1.98 14.74
CA PHE A 22 4.94 1.79 14.52
C PHE A 22 4.70 1.25 13.12
N ASP A 23 3.79 0.30 13.02
CA ASP A 23 3.23 -0.14 11.75
C ASP A 23 2.38 0.99 11.13
N LEU A 24 2.00 0.86 9.86
CA LEU A 24 1.12 1.79 9.14
C LEU A 24 -0.25 1.93 9.81
N ALA A 25 -0.66 0.93 10.60
CA ALA A 25 -1.85 0.96 11.44
C ALA A 25 -1.69 1.75 12.77
N GLY A 26 -0.51 2.31 13.04
CA GLY A 26 -0.20 3.06 14.26
C GLY A 26 0.04 2.19 15.50
N ARG A 27 0.25 0.88 15.32
CA ARG A 27 0.55 -0.05 16.42
C ARG A 27 2.05 -0.18 16.61
N LYS A 28 2.54 -0.08 17.84
CA LYS A 28 3.95 -0.34 18.16
C LYS A 28 4.24 -1.82 17.90
N VAL A 29 5.15 -2.11 16.98
CA VAL A 29 5.52 -3.46 16.56
C VAL A 29 6.96 -3.80 16.90
N TYR A 30 7.84 -2.80 16.88
CA TYR A 30 9.27 -2.98 17.15
C TYR A 30 9.81 -1.86 18.03
N GLU A 31 10.95 -2.12 18.67
CA GLU A 31 11.79 -1.14 19.34
C GLU A 31 13.05 -0.91 18.53
N LEU A 32 13.52 0.32 18.51
CA LEU A 32 14.76 0.71 17.88
C LEU A 32 15.77 1.13 18.95
N ARG A 33 16.94 0.50 18.94
CA ARG A 33 18.08 0.91 19.76
C ARG A 33 19.24 1.26 18.83
N GLY A 34 19.47 2.57 18.66
CA GLY A 34 20.41 3.06 17.65
C GLY A 34 19.91 2.75 16.24
N ASN A 35 20.56 1.79 15.59
CA ASN A 35 20.19 1.29 14.27
C ASN A 35 19.65 -0.14 14.30
N ASP A 36 19.61 -0.79 15.47
CA ASP A 36 19.15 -2.16 15.61
C ASP A 36 17.66 -2.21 15.94
N ILE A 37 16.94 -3.08 15.23
CA ILE A 37 15.51 -3.29 15.34
C ILE A 37 15.26 -4.53 16.20
N TYR A 38 14.60 -4.33 17.32
CA TYR A 38 14.22 -5.37 18.26
C TYR A 38 12.71 -5.60 18.23
N ARG A 39 12.26 -6.84 18.41
CA ARG A 39 10.87 -7.13 18.77
C ARG A 39 10.57 -6.58 20.17
N LEU A 40 9.28 -6.47 20.47
CA LEU A 40 8.82 -6.21 21.84
C LEU A 40 9.27 -7.28 22.85
N SER A 41 9.62 -8.48 22.38
CA SER A 41 10.23 -9.55 23.18
C SER A 41 11.71 -9.31 23.50
N GLY A 42 12.36 -8.33 22.87
CA GLY A 42 13.80 -8.08 22.98
C GLY A 42 14.67 -8.86 21.98
N GLU A 43 14.06 -9.60 21.05
CA GLU A 43 14.78 -10.32 19.99
C GLU A 43 15.25 -9.35 18.90
N LEU A 44 16.54 -9.37 18.56
CA LEU A 44 17.09 -8.63 17.43
C LEU A 44 16.59 -9.25 16.12
N VAL A 45 15.86 -8.48 15.33
CA VAL A 45 15.26 -8.96 14.07
C VAL A 45 15.85 -8.32 12.83
N GLY A 46 16.53 -7.20 12.98
CA GLY A 46 17.17 -6.55 11.86
C GLY A 46 17.81 -5.23 12.24
N HIS A 47 18.14 -4.45 11.22
CA HIS A 47 18.85 -3.20 11.34
C HIS A 47 18.42 -2.19 10.28
N LEU A 48 18.60 -0.93 10.62
CA LEU A 48 18.41 0.22 9.75
C LEU A 48 19.76 0.69 9.22
N LEU A 49 19.76 1.15 7.98
CA LEU A 49 20.88 1.83 7.36
C LEU A 49 21.03 3.22 7.95
N ASP A 50 22.26 3.56 8.30
CA ASP A 50 22.60 4.90 8.77
C ASP A 50 22.57 5.85 7.59
N THR A 51 21.46 6.58 7.47
CA THR A 51 21.24 7.50 6.34
C THR A 51 21.10 8.90 6.91
N PRO A 52 21.85 9.90 6.41
CA PRO A 52 21.73 11.27 6.88
C PRO A 52 20.34 11.81 6.52
N GLY A 53 19.51 12.08 7.52
CA GLY A 53 18.15 12.60 7.34
C GLY A 53 17.18 12.13 8.43
N SER A 54 15.93 12.59 8.35
CA SER A 54 14.85 12.10 9.22
C SER A 54 14.35 10.71 8.82
N ASP A 55 14.41 10.39 7.52
CA ASP A 55 13.91 9.12 6.99
C ASP A 55 14.98 8.04 7.07
N LYS A 56 14.64 6.91 7.71
CA LYS A 56 15.54 5.77 7.85
C LYS A 56 15.23 4.73 6.78
N ARG A 57 16.26 3.99 6.36
CA ARG A 57 16.12 2.88 5.40
C ARG A 57 16.31 1.54 6.09
N LEU A 58 15.50 0.54 5.71
CA LEU A 58 15.76 -0.84 6.13
C LEU A 58 16.98 -1.38 5.40
N ASP A 59 17.79 -2.14 6.13
CA ASP A 59 18.82 -2.93 5.49
C ASP A 59 18.23 -4.00 4.55
N ARG A 60 19.03 -4.44 3.59
CA ARG A 60 18.71 -5.50 2.64
C ARG A 60 18.23 -6.78 3.32
N HIS A 61 18.79 -7.18 4.46
CA HIS A 61 18.38 -8.37 5.20
C HIS A 61 17.13 -8.17 6.04
N SER A 62 16.81 -6.91 6.37
CA SER A 62 15.69 -6.55 7.25
C SER A 62 14.40 -6.20 6.48
N GLN A 63 14.40 -6.40 5.16
CA GLN A 63 13.28 -6.02 4.28
C GLN A 63 11.96 -6.70 4.65
N GLU A 64 12.00 -7.91 5.20
CA GLU A 64 10.80 -8.70 5.49
C GLU A 64 10.06 -8.26 6.76
N LEU A 65 10.71 -7.53 7.67
CA LEU A 65 10.15 -7.17 8.99
C LEU A 65 8.95 -6.24 8.90
N LEU A 66 9.05 -5.28 7.98
CA LEU A 66 8.03 -4.29 7.71
C LEU A 66 7.59 -4.38 6.24
N SER A 67 7.91 -5.50 5.58
CA SER A 67 7.31 -5.77 4.28
C SER A 67 5.81 -5.77 4.46
N VAL A 68 5.14 -5.12 3.53
CA VAL A 68 3.70 -5.25 3.27
C VAL A 68 3.42 -6.69 2.79
N ARG A 69 3.79 -7.68 3.60
CA ARG A 69 3.18 -9.00 3.59
C ARG A 69 1.90 -8.77 4.36
N GLY A 70 0.82 -8.55 3.60
CA GLY A 70 -0.52 -8.67 4.16
C GLY A 70 -0.53 -9.93 5.01
N ARG A 71 -0.90 -9.78 6.29
CA ARG A 71 -1.22 -10.81 7.28
C ARG A 71 -0.51 -12.16 7.09
N PRO A 72 0.21 -12.69 8.11
CA PRO A 72 0.02 -14.11 8.38
C PRO A 72 -1.45 -14.29 8.78
N GLU A 73 -2.34 -14.53 7.81
CA GLU A 73 -3.63 -15.14 8.09
C GLU A 73 -3.34 -16.54 8.64
N SER A 74 -3.17 -16.59 9.95
CA SER A 74 -3.32 -17.80 10.74
C SER A 74 -4.21 -17.50 11.94
N ILE A 75 -5.30 -16.77 11.67
CA ILE A 75 -6.54 -16.96 12.40
C ILE A 75 -7.62 -16.93 11.32
N LYS A 76 -8.22 -18.10 11.06
CA LYS A 76 -9.46 -18.27 10.28
C LYS A 76 -10.42 -17.14 10.67
N LEU A 77 -10.62 -16.17 9.79
CA LEU A 77 -11.75 -15.26 9.90
C LEU A 77 -12.38 -15.14 8.52
N GLU A 78 -13.64 -15.54 8.45
CA GLU A 78 -14.43 -15.62 7.24
C GLU A 78 -14.35 -14.37 6.35
N LYS A 79 -14.37 -14.64 5.04
CA LYS A 79 -14.46 -13.65 3.97
C LYS A 79 -15.65 -12.70 4.20
N PRO A 80 -15.47 -11.37 4.27
CA PRO A 80 -16.57 -10.46 4.02
C PRO A 80 -16.80 -10.40 2.50
N ALA A 81 -18.01 -10.76 2.07
CA ALA A 81 -18.45 -10.74 0.69
C ALA A 81 -18.22 -9.36 0.04
N VAL A 82 -17.51 -9.33 -1.08
CA VAL A 82 -17.42 -8.15 -1.95
C VAL A 82 -18.83 -7.82 -2.45
N PRO A 83 -19.42 -6.65 -2.15
CA PRO A 83 -20.63 -6.25 -2.83
C PRO A 83 -20.25 -5.92 -4.28
N LYS A 84 -20.69 -6.76 -5.22
CA LYS A 84 -20.69 -6.42 -6.64
C LYS A 84 -21.53 -5.15 -6.78
N ARG A 85 -20.88 -4.00 -6.93
CA ARG A 85 -21.54 -2.73 -7.25
C ARG A 85 -22.27 -2.91 -8.57
N GLN A 86 -23.59 -3.11 -8.50
CA GLN A 86 -24.46 -3.01 -9.66
C GLN A 86 -24.52 -1.53 -10.05
N PRO A 87 -24.27 -1.18 -11.33
CA PRO A 87 -24.44 0.19 -11.79
C PRO A 87 -25.91 0.59 -11.64
N SER A 88 -26.15 1.80 -11.16
CA SER A 88 -27.50 2.34 -10.95
C SER A 88 -28.31 2.33 -12.26
N ALA A 89 -29.63 2.25 -12.15
CA ALA A 89 -30.55 2.16 -13.30
C ALA A 89 -30.31 3.25 -14.36
N SER A 90 -29.84 4.43 -13.94
CA SER A 90 -29.46 5.54 -14.81
C SER A 90 -28.28 5.20 -15.74
N PHE A 91 -27.25 4.52 -15.24
CA PHE A 91 -26.08 4.16 -16.03
C PHE A 91 -26.39 3.05 -17.04
N ALA A 92 -27.26 2.11 -16.68
CA ALA A 92 -27.74 1.07 -17.59
C ALA A 92 -28.54 1.66 -18.77
N GLN A 93 -29.32 2.72 -18.53
CA GLN A 93 -30.05 3.43 -19.59
C GLN A 93 -29.09 4.16 -20.55
N ALA A 94 -28.05 4.81 -20.04
CA ALA A 94 -27.05 5.49 -20.89
C ALA A 94 -26.30 4.53 -21.82
N ILE A 95 -25.98 3.32 -21.37
CA ILE A 95 -25.36 2.29 -22.21
C ILE A 95 -26.32 1.83 -23.32
N ARG A 96 -27.61 1.66 -23.01
CA ARG A 96 -28.62 1.29 -24.02
C ARG A 96 -28.79 2.38 -25.08
N LEU A 97 -28.75 3.67 -24.69
CA LEU A 97 -28.90 4.79 -25.62
C LEU A 97 -27.76 4.82 -26.66
N ARG A 98 -26.52 4.52 -26.25
CA ARG A 98 -25.36 4.47 -27.16
C ARG A 98 -25.40 3.32 -28.16
N ARG A 99 -26.17 2.27 -27.90
CA ARG A 99 -26.34 1.13 -28.82
C ARG A 99 -27.41 1.35 -29.90
N MET A 100 -28.22 2.40 -29.80
CA MET A 100 -29.30 2.69 -30.75
C MET A 100 -29.00 3.85 -31.72
N VAL A 101 -27.77 4.34 -31.77
CA VAL A 101 -27.34 5.26 -32.83
C VAL A 101 -26.65 4.41 -33.90
N PRO A 102 -27.25 4.18 -35.08
CA PRO A 102 -26.50 3.64 -36.20
C PRO A 102 -25.43 4.65 -36.60
N ASP A 103 -24.19 4.18 -36.73
CA ASP A 103 -23.08 4.93 -37.32
C ASP A 103 -23.49 5.40 -38.72
N THR A 104 -24.00 6.62 -38.84
CA THR A 104 -24.12 7.28 -40.13
C THR A 104 -22.71 7.63 -40.57
N THR A 105 -22.19 6.82 -41.51
CA THR A 105 -20.99 7.09 -42.28
C THR A 105 -20.98 8.56 -42.73
N SER A 106 -20.10 9.34 -42.11
CA SER A 106 -19.81 10.72 -42.48
C SER A 106 -19.28 10.74 -43.91
N ASP A 107 -20.12 11.23 -44.81
CA ASP A 107 -19.90 11.36 -46.24
C ASP A 107 -18.68 12.25 -46.52
N ARG A 108 -17.73 11.68 -47.25
CA ARG A 108 -16.50 12.31 -47.70
C ARG A 108 -16.81 13.04 -49.01
N ARG A 109 -17.06 14.35 -48.98
CA ARG A 109 -17.02 15.18 -50.20
C ARG A 109 -15.90 16.23 -50.18
N LYS A 110 -14.99 16.04 -51.13
CA LYS A 110 -14.03 17.00 -51.67
C LYS A 110 -14.73 18.32 -52.04
N LYS A 111 -14.06 19.44 -51.76
CA LYS A 111 -14.27 20.69 -52.49
C LYS A 111 -13.15 20.82 -53.52
N GLU A 112 -13.54 20.95 -54.79
CA GLU A 112 -12.82 21.75 -55.80
C GLU A 112 -13.21 23.22 -55.61
#